data_AF-A0AAP0QRC2-F1
#
_entry.id   AF-A0AAP0QRC2-F1
#
_cell.length_a   1.000
_cell.length_b   1.000
_cell.length_c   1.000
_cell.angle_alpha   90.00
_cell.angle_beta   90.00
_cell.angle_gamma   90.00
#
_symmetry.space_group_name_H-M   'P 1'
#
loop_
_entity.id
_entity.type
_entity.pdbx_description
1 polymer ?
#
loop_
_entity_poly.entity_id
_entity_poly.type
_entity_poly.pdbx_seq_one_letter_code
_entity_poly.pdbx_strand_id
1 'polypeptide(L)'
;MVSEAAFIRGSQVLGIIPRVLKPLGSSSDSSTGKQLVVSGMQERITEMLNHADAFIFLPGDLATLEALITLASWAHLHIHQKPISLLNVNNFYDGFIAFLNLAIKKLFHSF
;
A
#
# COMPACT_ATOMS: atom_id res chain seq x y z
N MET A 1 3.92 -10.08 12.63
CA MET A 1 3.54 -9.24 11.45
C MET A 1 4.76 -8.47 10.90
N VAL A 2 4.69 -7.83 9.72
CA VAL A 2 5.81 -7.00 9.19
C VAL A 2 6.20 -5.89 10.16
N SER A 3 5.20 -5.20 10.73
CA SER A 3 5.38 -4.15 11.73
C SER A 3 6.15 -4.64 12.96
N GLU A 4 5.76 -5.78 13.52
CA GLU A 4 6.38 -6.40 14.67
C GLU A 4 7.83 -6.84 14.40
N ALA A 5 8.07 -7.49 13.26
CA ALA A 5 9.42 -7.91 12.87
C ALA A 5 10.38 -6.71 12.71
N ALA A 6 9.89 -5.59 12.17
CA ALA A 6 10.66 -4.34 12.08
C ALA A 6 10.92 -3.74 13.47
N PHE A 7 9.90 -3.68 14.32
CA PHE A 7 9.98 -3.11 15.66
C PHE A 7 10.95 -3.87 16.57
N ILE A 8 10.86 -5.21 16.61
CA ILE A 8 11.78 -6.07 17.41
C ILE A 8 13.23 -5.93 16.93
N ARG A 9 13.45 -5.61 15.65
CA ARG A 9 14.77 -5.31 15.09
C ARG A 9 15.22 -3.87 15.32
N GLY A 10 14.51 -3.09 16.13
CA GLY A 10 14.86 -1.71 16.52
C GLY A 10 14.48 -0.65 15.49
N SER A 11 13.70 -0.99 14.46
CA SER A 11 13.21 0.00 13.49
C SER A 11 12.03 0.80 14.05
N GLN A 12 11.91 2.06 13.62
CA GLN A 12 10.74 2.87 13.92
C GLN A 12 9.55 2.40 13.07
N VAL A 13 8.39 2.27 13.70
CA VAL A 13 7.15 1.84 13.04
C VAL A 13 6.10 2.93 13.23
N LEU A 14 5.50 3.37 12.12
CA LEU A 14 4.35 4.26 12.09
C LEU A 14 3.18 3.53 11.43
N GLY A 15 2.14 3.24 12.21
CA GLY A 15 0.87 2.73 11.69
C GLY A 15 -0.10 3.87 11.37
N ILE A 16 -0.68 3.88 10.17
CA ILE A 16 -1.68 4.89 9.77
C ILE A 16 -3.04 4.20 9.64
N ILE A 17 -3.99 4.57 10.50
CA ILE A 17 -5.31 3.91 10.63
C ILE A 17 -6.47 4.89 10.45
N PRO A 18 -7.48 4.58 9.63
CA PRO A 18 -8.73 5.32 9.60
C PRO A 18 -9.52 5.17 10.91
N ARG A 19 -10.14 6.26 11.37
CA ARG A 19 -10.95 6.27 12.60
C ARG A 19 -12.05 5.21 12.61
N VAL A 20 -12.66 4.94 11.47
CA VAL A 20 -13.73 3.93 11.31
C VAL A 20 -13.26 2.50 11.50
N LEU A 21 -11.96 2.23 11.32
CA LEU A 21 -11.37 0.90 11.51
C LEU A 21 -10.80 0.70 12.93
N LYS A 22 -10.77 1.77 13.74
CA LYS A 22 -10.28 1.74 15.12
C LYS A 22 -11.16 0.92 16.10
N PRO A 23 -12.51 0.86 15.98
CA PRO A 23 -13.35 0.17 16.98
C PRO A 23 -13.72 -1.30 16.70
N LEU A 24 -13.16 -1.98 15.69
CA LEU A 24 -13.50 -3.38 15.39
C LEU A 24 -12.29 -4.30 15.62
N GLY A 25 -12.07 -4.67 16.88
CA GLY A 25 -11.49 -5.97 17.25
C GLY A 25 -10.04 -6.29 16.91
N SER A 26 -9.21 -5.35 16.43
CA SER A 26 -7.76 -5.56 16.35
C SER A 26 -7.02 -4.46 17.11
N SER A 27 -6.63 -4.82 18.32
CA SER A 27 -5.44 -4.32 18.96
C SER A 27 -4.26 -4.49 17.99
N SER A 28 -4.03 -3.54 17.10
CA SER A 28 -2.66 -3.13 16.87
C SER A 28 -2.19 -2.63 18.22
N ASP A 29 -1.65 -3.54 19.01
CA ASP A 29 -1.11 -3.26 20.33
C ASP A 29 -0.30 -1.98 20.21
N SER A 30 -0.53 -1.05 21.13
CA SER A 30 0.34 0.10 21.35
C SER A 30 1.81 -0.31 21.63
N SER A 31 2.12 -1.61 21.63
CA SER A 31 3.45 -2.20 21.72
C SER A 31 4.28 -2.05 20.44
N THR A 32 3.69 -1.82 19.26
CA THR A 32 4.42 -1.81 17.98
C THR A 32 4.48 -0.40 17.37
N GLY A 33 5.20 0.50 18.03
CA GLY A 33 5.51 1.84 17.51
C GLY A 33 4.39 2.89 17.65
N LYS A 34 4.44 3.93 16.82
CA LYS A 34 3.49 5.07 16.85
C LYS A 34 2.30 4.81 15.92
N GLN A 35 1.17 5.43 16.23
CA GLN A 35 -0.03 5.35 15.40
C GLN A 35 -0.56 6.75 15.06
N LEU A 36 -0.82 6.99 13.78
CA LEU A 36 -1.51 8.17 13.25
C LEU A 36 -2.95 7.77 12.90
N VAL A 37 -3.92 8.41 13.54
CA VAL A 37 -5.35 8.18 13.25
C VAL A 37 -5.85 9.24 12.29
N VAL A 38 -6.33 8.81 11.12
CA VAL A 38 -6.85 9.68 10.05
C VAL A 38 -8.37 9.57 9.95
N SER A 39 -9.01 10.52 9.27
CA SER A 39 -10.46 10.57 9.11
C SER A 39 -11.03 9.45 8.23
N GLY A 40 -10.27 9.00 7.22
CA GLY A 40 -10.74 8.02 6.24
C GLY A 40 -9.64 7.36 5.40
N MET A 41 -10.05 6.53 4.44
CA MET A 41 -9.12 5.77 3.59
C MET A 41 -8.29 6.65 2.64
N GLN A 42 -8.89 7.71 2.08
CA GLN A 42 -8.15 8.62 1.20
C GLN A 42 -7.04 9.36 1.95
N GLU A 43 -7.34 9.93 3.12
CA GLU A 43 -6.34 10.56 3.98
C GLU A 43 -5.28 9.56 4.42
N ARG A 44 -5.64 8.29 4.66
CA ARG A 44 -4.68 7.23 4.97
C ARG A 44 -3.62 7.09 3.87
N ILE A 45 -4.03 7.05 2.60
CA ILE A 45 -3.11 6.92 1.46
C ILE A 45 -2.26 8.18 1.32
N THR A 46 -2.85 9.37 1.48
CA THR A 46 -2.11 10.64 1.46
C THR A 46 -1.05 10.70 2.56
N GLU A 47 -1.38 10.31 3.79
CA GLU A 47 -0.41 10.29 4.89
C GLU A 47 0.66 9.21 4.69
N MET A 48 0.31 8.04 4.13
CA MET A 48 1.31 7.05 3.71
C MET A 48 2.27 7.65 2.68
N LEU A 49 1.77 8.41 1.72
CA LEU A 49 2.58 9.10 0.73
C LEU A 49 3.46 10.18 1.35
N ASN A 50 2.98 10.95 2.32
CA ASN A 50 3.78 11.97 3.00
C ASN A 50 4.94 11.37 3.81
N HIS A 51 4.74 10.19 4.39
CA HIS A 51 5.68 9.55 5.30
C HIS A 51 6.60 8.48 4.67
N ALA A 52 6.35 8.03 3.44
CA ALA A 52 7.15 7.01 2.78
C ALA A 52 8.04 7.59 1.68
N ASP A 53 9.26 7.09 1.50
CA ASP A 53 10.10 7.40 0.32
C ASP A 53 9.89 6.40 -0.82
N ALA A 54 9.38 5.21 -0.50
CA ALA A 54 9.13 4.11 -1.42
C ALA A 54 7.97 3.24 -0.92
N PHE A 55 7.34 2.50 -1.82
CA PHE A 55 6.27 1.56 -1.48
C PHE A 55 6.63 0.13 -1.88
N ILE A 56 6.37 -0.82 -0.99
CA ILE A 56 6.49 -2.25 -1.25
C ILE A 56 5.14 -2.89 -0.94
N PHE A 57 4.53 -3.51 -1.95
CA PHE A 57 3.27 -4.23 -1.81
C PHE A 57 3.53 -5.72 -1.61
N LEU A 58 3.08 -6.24 -0.48
CA LEU A 58 3.09 -7.67 -0.17
C LEU A 58 1.78 -8.32 -0.69
N PRO A 59 1.77 -9.65 -0.91
CA PRO A 59 0.54 -10.38 -1.21
C PRO A 59 -0.57 -10.02 -0.22
N GLY A 60 -1.73 -9.65 -0.76
CA GLY A 60 -2.81 -9.07 0.03
C GLY A 60 -4.13 -9.09 -0.70
N ASP A 61 -5.15 -8.61 -0.02
CA ASP A 61 -6.54 -8.61 -0.49
C ASP A 61 -6.87 -7.38 -1.36
N LEU A 62 -8.17 -7.16 -1.58
CA LEU A 62 -8.68 -6.04 -2.36
C LEU A 62 -8.23 -4.68 -1.81
N ALA A 63 -8.12 -4.51 -0.50
CA ALA A 63 -7.67 -3.24 0.09
C ALA A 63 -6.19 -2.98 -0.24
N THR A 64 -5.38 -4.03 -0.32
CA THR A 64 -3.98 -3.92 -0.75
C THR A 64 -3.87 -3.54 -2.23
N LEU A 65 -4.71 -4.15 -3.08
CA LEU A 65 -4.76 -3.84 -4.52
C LEU A 65 -5.32 -2.43 -4.81
N GLU A 66 -6.29 -1.97 -4.02
CA GLU A 66 -6.83 -0.61 -4.11
C GLU A 66 -5.74 0.43 -3.89
N ALA A 67 -4.99 0.31 -2.79
CA ALA A 67 -3.87 1.23 -2.51
C ALA A 67 -2.77 1.16 -3.59
N LEU A 68 -2.48 -0.03 -4.13
CA LEU A 68 -1.52 -0.22 -5.23
C LEU A 68 -1.95 0.55 -6.48
N ILE A 69 -3.19 0.34 -6.93
CA ILE A 69 -3.70 0.99 -8.14
C ILE A 69 -3.77 2.50 -7.93
N THR A 70 -4.26 2.96 -6.77
CA THR A 70 -4.34 4.39 -6.44
C THR A 70 -2.97 5.07 -6.51
N LEU A 71 -1.94 4.50 -5.85
CA LEU A 71 -0.59 5.05 -5.88
C LEU A 71 0.06 4.94 -7.27
N ALA A 72 -0.14 3.84 -7.99
CA ALA A 72 0.36 3.71 -9.36
C ALA A 72 -0.28 4.73 -10.32
N SER A 73 -1.59 4.99 -10.18
CA SER A 73 -2.28 6.02 -10.95
C SER A 73 -1.75 7.43 -10.63
N TRP A 74 -1.50 7.74 -9.36
CA TRP A 74 -0.92 9.02 -8.97
C TRP A 74 0.51 9.19 -9.48
N ALA A 75 1.32 8.13 -9.48
CA ALA A 75 2.63 8.12 -10.11
C ALA A 75 2.54 8.38 -11.63
N HIS A 76 1.60 7.73 -12.33
CA HIS A 76 1.37 7.94 -13.76
C HIS A 76 0.96 9.39 -14.09
N LEU A 77 0.17 10.01 -13.21
CA LEU A 77 -0.23 11.42 -13.30
C LEU A 77 0.86 12.41 -12.80
N HIS A 78 2.05 11.92 -12.45
CA HIS A 78 3.18 12.71 -11.94
C HIS A 78 2.87 13.48 -10.64
N ILE A 79 1.87 13.04 -9.86
CA ILE A 79 1.55 13.61 -8.53
C ILE A 79 2.67 13.27 -7.53
N HIS A 80 3.35 12.14 -7.72
CA HIS A 80 4.61 11.81 -7.04
C HIS A 80 5.52 11.00 -7.96
N GLN A 81 6.79 10.85 -7.57
CA GLN A 81 7.78 10.03 -8.29
C GLN A 81 8.40 8.92 -7.42
N LYS A 82 7.81 8.67 -6.25
CA LYS A 82 8.27 7.64 -5.31
C LYS A 82 8.15 6.23 -5.92
N PRO A 83 9.21 5.40 -5.83
CA PRO A 83 9.21 4.06 -6.41
C PRO A 83 8.17 3.15 -5.76
N ILE A 84 7.55 2.30 -6.58
CA ILE A 84 6.57 1.29 -6.18
C ILE A 84 7.08 -0.08 -6.62
N SER A 85 7.15 -1.03 -5.68
CA SER A 85 7.60 -2.40 -5.93
C SER A 85 6.57 -3.42 -5.46
N LEU A 86 6.49 -4.54 -6.17
CA LEU A 86 5.65 -5.69 -5.84
C LEU A 86 6.55 -6.81 -5.30
N LEU A 87 6.32 -7.24 -4.06
CA LEU A 87 6.99 -8.42 -3.52
C LEU A 87 6.24 -9.68 -3.99
N ASN A 88 6.67 -10.23 -5.13
CA ASN A 88 6.00 -11.34 -5.81
C ASN A 88 6.30 -12.71 -5.19
N VAL A 89 5.86 -12.92 -3.94
CA VAL A 89 6.01 -14.22 -3.25
C VAL A 89 5.12 -15.26 -3.91
N ASN A 90 5.69 -16.42 -4.23
CA ASN A 90 4.98 -17.56 -4.84
C ASN A 90 4.12 -17.18 -6.06
N ASN A 91 4.62 -16.24 -6.87
CA ASN A 91 3.96 -15.80 -8.11
C ASN A 91 2.57 -15.17 -7.90
N PHE A 92 2.30 -14.62 -6.71
CA PHE A 92 1.01 -14.03 -6.36
C PHE A 92 0.55 -12.94 -7.35
N TYR A 93 1.46 -12.10 -7.84
CA TYR A 93 1.15 -10.98 -8.73
C TYR A 93 1.19 -11.32 -10.23
N ASP A 94 1.57 -12.53 -10.63
CA ASP A 94 1.73 -12.89 -12.04
C ASP A 94 0.45 -12.64 -12.86
N GLY A 95 -0.70 -13.08 -12.33
CA GLY A 95 -2.00 -12.86 -12.97
C GLY A 95 -2.36 -11.38 -13.07
N PHE A 96 -2.05 -10.58 -12.05
CA PHE A 96 -2.29 -9.14 -12.05
C PHE A 96 -1.41 -8.42 -13.09
N ILE A 97 -0.12 -8.74 -13.14
CA ILE A 97 0.81 -8.18 -14.12
C ILE A 97 0.41 -8.58 -15.54
N ALA A 98 0.01 -9.84 -15.74
CA ALA A 98 -0.50 -10.31 -17.03
C ALA A 98 -1.75 -9.52 -17.48
N PHE A 99 -2.67 -9.24 -16.55
CA PHE A 99 -3.84 -8.41 -16.82
C PHE A 99 -3.46 -6.97 -17.21
N LEU A 100 -2.53 -6.34 -16.48
CA LEU A 100 -2.06 -4.99 -16.82
C LEU A 100 -1.40 -4.96 -18.21
N ASN A 101 -0.55 -5.94 -18.53
CA ASN A 101 0.06 -6.07 -19.86
C ASN A 101 -0.98 -6.23 -20.96
N LEU A 102 -2.04 -7.01 -20.71
CA LEU A 102 -3.16 -7.15 -21.64
C LEU A 102 -3.91 -5.83 -21.83
N ALA A 103 -4.20 -5.11 -20.74
CA ALA A 103 -4.91 -3.84 -20.78
C ALA A 103 -4.14 -2.79 -21.58
N ILE A 104 -2.83 -2.66 -21.32
CA ILE A 104 -1.90 -1.84 -22.08
C ILE A 104 -1.99 -2.23 -23.56
N LYS A 105 -1.71 -3.49 -23.89
CA LYS A 105 -1.74 -3.97 -25.28
C LYS A 105 -3.04 -3.62 -26.00
N LYS A 106 -4.20 -3.83 -25.38
CA LYS A 106 -5.50 -3.53 -26.00
C LYS A 106 -5.77 -2.04 -26.17
N LEU A 107 -5.39 -1.19 -25.21
CA LEU A 107 -5.61 0.26 -25.30
C LEU A 107 -4.69 0.92 -26.35
N PHE A 108 -3.45 0.44 -26.49
CA PHE A 108 -2.51 0.98 -27.47
C PHE A 108 -2.75 0.50 -28.92
N HIS A 109 -3.52 -0.57 -29.14
CA HIS A 109 -3.91 -1.01 -30.48
C HIS A 109 -5.16 -0.31 -31.04
N SER A 110 -5.80 0.58 -30.27
CA SER A 110 -7.01 1.30 -30.69
C SER A 110 -6.76 2.75 -31.14
N PHE A 111 -5.51 3.11 -31.48
CA PHE A 111 -5.12 4.40 -32.07
C PHE A 111 -4.36 4.21 -33.37
#